data_AF-A0AAV5U9I1-F1
#
_entry.id   AF-A0AAV5U9I1-F1
#
_cell.length_a   1.000
_cell.length_b   1.000
_cell.length_c   1.000
_cell.angle_alpha   90.00
_cell.angle_beta   90.00
_cell.angle_gamma   90.00
#
_symmetry.space_group_name_H-M   'P 1'
#
loop_
_entity.id
_entity.type
_entity.pdbx_description
1 polymer ?
#
loop_
_entity_poly.entity_id
_entity_poly.type
_entity_poly.pdbx_seq_one_letter_code
_entity_poly.pdbx_strand_id
1 'polypeptide(L)'
;DRVHMAILYGLDGSAIVANLVLVGFIAWRTPKQMWAYSIFLLNNALLDIVSALTSILIAFRVIILPDNRIVYIYLGHCSSIGGASFCIFGHSI
;
A
#
# COMPACT_ATOMS: atom_id res chain seq x y z
N ASP A 1 -13.66 -0.32 13.87
CA ASP A 1 -13.79 -0.20 12.39
C ASP A 1 -13.25 1.11 11.82
N ARG A 2 -13.89 2.27 12.08
CA ARG A 2 -13.39 3.56 11.56
C ARG A 2 -11.97 3.89 12.02
N VAL A 3 -11.64 3.57 13.26
CA VAL A 3 -10.29 3.78 13.83
C VAL A 3 -9.25 2.88 13.16
N HIS A 4 -9.59 1.63 12.89
CA HIS A 4 -8.68 0.68 12.24
C HIS A 4 -8.36 1.10 10.80
N MET A 5 -9.39 1.55 10.07
CA MET A 5 -9.17 2.14 8.74
C MET A 5 -8.38 3.43 8.80
N ALA A 6 -8.66 4.33 9.75
CA ALA A 6 -7.93 5.58 9.88
C ALA A 6 -6.44 5.36 10.19
N ILE A 7 -6.13 4.37 11.04
CA ILE A 7 -4.75 3.97 11.33
C ILE A 7 -4.08 3.42 10.06
N LEU A 8 -4.75 2.51 9.34
CA LEU A 8 -4.20 1.91 8.12
C LEU A 8 -3.89 2.98 7.07
N TYR A 9 -4.85 3.87 6.78
CA TYR A 9 -4.66 4.98 5.85
C TYR A 9 -3.55 5.95 6.29
N GLY A 10 -3.44 6.22 7.59
CA GLY A 10 -2.37 7.07 8.13
C GLY A 10 -1.00 6.43 7.97
N LEU A 11 -0.89 5.13 8.25
CA LEU A 11 0.35 4.37 8.16
C LEU A 11 0.82 4.28 6.70
N ASP A 12 -0.06 3.80 5.81
CA ASP A 12 0.23 3.66 4.38
C ASP A 12 0.53 5.02 3.73
N GLY A 13 -0.24 6.05 4.08
CA GLY A 13 0.01 7.42 3.62
C GLY A 13 1.38 7.94 4.03
N SER A 14 1.78 7.72 5.29
CA SER A 14 3.10 8.13 5.79
C SER A 14 4.24 7.37 5.11
N ALA A 15 4.06 6.07 4.83
CA ALA A 15 5.01 5.24 4.12
C ALA A 15 5.21 5.74 2.68
N ILE A 16 4.12 6.06 1.96
CA ILE A 16 4.20 6.61 0.60
C ILE A 16 4.97 7.94 0.60
N VAL A 17 4.64 8.85 1.51
CA VAL A 17 5.30 10.16 1.60
C VAL A 17 6.79 10.01 1.93
N ALA A 18 7.13 9.16 2.91
CA ALA A 18 8.52 8.91 3.29
C ALA A 18 9.33 8.32 2.14
N ASN A 19 8.79 7.33 1.42
CA ASN A 19 9.46 6.71 0.28
C ASN A 19 9.60 7.67 -0.91
N LEU A 20 8.61 8.53 -1.17
CA LEU A 20 8.73 9.58 -2.19
C LEU A 20 9.83 10.60 -1.85
N VAL A 21 9.92 11.00 -0.58
CA VAL A 21 11.01 11.88 -0.11
C VAL A 21 12.36 11.20 -0.28
N LEU A 22 12.44 9.90 0.04
CA LEU A 22 13.66 9.10 -0.14
C LEU A 22 14.09 9.06 -1.61
N VAL A 23 13.16 8.78 -2.52
CA VAL A 23 13.40 8.79 -3.98
C VAL A 23 13.86 10.16 -4.45
N GLY A 24 13.23 11.24 -3.97
CA GLY A 24 13.65 12.61 -4.29
C GLY A 24 15.06 12.93 -3.79
N PHE A 25 15.42 12.46 -2.60
CA PHE A 25 16.74 12.67 -2.01
C PHE A 25 17.82 11.89 -2.78
N ILE A 26 17.51 10.66 -3.19
CA ILE A 26 18.35 9.87 -4.08
C ILE A 26 18.54 10.62 -5.41
N ALA A 27 17.47 11.08 -6.05
CA ALA A 27 17.56 11.78 -7.33
C ALA A 27 18.40 13.06 -7.25
N TRP A 28 18.28 13.81 -6.15
CA TRP A 28 18.96 15.10 -5.99
C TRP A 28 20.43 14.98 -5.59
N ARG A 29 20.77 13.99 -4.74
CA ARG A 29 22.05 14.01 -4.01
C ARG A 29 23.01 12.87 -4.33
N THR A 30 22.65 11.90 -5.17
CA THR A 30 23.48 10.69 -5.35
C THR A 30 24.76 10.97 -6.14
N PRO A 31 25.97 10.91 -5.53
CA PRO A 31 27.22 10.96 -6.26
C PRO A 31 27.52 9.59 -6.90
N LYS A 32 28.13 9.59 -8.09
CA LYS A 32 28.42 8.39 -8.91
C LYS A 32 29.12 7.22 -8.18
N GLN A 33 29.76 7.45 -7.03
CA GLN A 33 30.47 6.41 -6.29
C GLN A 33 29.58 5.46 -5.45
N MET A 34 28.30 5.79 -5.22
CA MET A 34 27.37 4.93 -4.43
C MET A 34 26.20 4.37 -5.25
N TRP A 35 26.37 4.25 -6.56
CA TRP A 35 25.30 3.88 -7.50
C TRP A 35 24.60 2.56 -7.14
N ALA A 36 25.34 1.53 -6.72
CA ALA A 36 24.76 0.24 -6.32
C ALA A 36 23.88 0.34 -5.07
N TYR A 37 24.29 1.14 -4.07
CA TYR A 37 23.51 1.38 -2.85
C TYR A 37 22.23 2.17 -3.16
N SER A 38 22.34 3.16 -4.05
CA SER A 38 21.21 3.95 -4.52
C SER A 38 20.18 3.11 -5.29
N ILE A 39 20.61 2.15 -6.12
CA ILE A 39 19.70 1.24 -6.84
C ILE A 39 18.95 0.34 -5.86
N PHE A 40 19.64 -0.20 -4.86
CA PHE A 40 19.00 -1.03 -3.83
C PHE A 40 17.98 -0.22 -3.01
N LEU A 41 18.33 1.01 -2.60
CA LEU A 41 17.42 1.90 -1.89
C LEU A 41 16.20 2.28 -2.72
N LEU A 42 16.40 2.55 -4.02
CA LEU A 42 15.33 2.88 -4.95
C LEU A 42 14.36 1.71 -5.14
N ASN A 43 14.89 0.49 -5.34
CA ASN A 43 14.06 -0.72 -5.43
C ASN A 43 13.26 -0.95 -4.15
N ASN A 44 13.87 -0.75 -2.99
CA ASN A 44 13.17 -0.91 -1.72
C ASN A 44 12.05 0.14 -1.57
N ALA A 45 12.32 1.41 -1.92
CA ALA A 45 11.31 2.46 -1.89
C ALA A 45 10.15 2.20 -2.87
N LEU A 46 10.45 1.65 -4.06
CA LEU A 46 9.42 1.23 -5.02
C LEU A 46 8.56 0.08 -4.49
N LEU A 47 9.18 -0.94 -3.89
CA LEU A 47 8.45 -2.04 -3.27
C LEU A 47 7.54 -1.55 -2.13
N ASP A 48 8.01 -0.60 -1.34
CA ASP A 48 7.24 -0.06 -0.21
C ASP A 48 6.06 0.81 -0.69
N ILE A 49 6.24 1.60 -1.77
CA ILE A 49 5.15 2.32 -2.44
C ILE A 49 4.12 1.34 -3.03
N VAL A 50 4.56 0.30 -3.72
CA VAL A 50 3.67 -0.72 -4.29
C VAL A 50 2.93 -1.47 -3.20
N SER A 51 3.60 -1.81 -2.10
CA SER A 51 3.02 -2.48 -0.93
C SER A 51 1.94 -1.61 -0.25
N ALA A 52 2.24 -0.33 -0.01
CA ALA A 52 1.29 0.61 0.57
C ALA A 52 0.07 0.87 -0.35
N LEU A 53 0.29 0.99 -1.67
CA LEU A 53 -0.80 1.10 -2.65
C LEU A 53 -1.68 -0.15 -2.65
N THR A 54 -1.07 -1.33 -2.61
CA THR A 54 -1.78 -2.61 -2.56
C THR A 54 -2.58 -2.74 -1.26
N SER A 55 -2.03 -2.29 -0.13
CA SER A 55 -2.73 -2.26 1.17
C SER A 55 -3.94 -1.31 1.17
N ILE A 56 -3.81 -0.12 0.59
CA ILE A 56 -4.93 0.82 0.42
C ILE A 56 -6.00 0.26 -0.53
N LEU A 57 -5.58 -0.41 -1.60
CA LEU A 57 -6.48 -1.02 -2.58
C LEU A 57 -7.26 -2.18 -1.96
N ILE A 58 -6.60 -3.04 -1.18
CA ILE A 58 -7.19 -4.25 -0.60
C ILE A 58 -8.03 -3.93 0.63
N ALA A 59 -7.88 -2.78 1.27
CA ALA A 59 -8.59 -2.40 2.49
C ALA A 59 -10.05 -2.91 2.57
N PHE A 60 -10.24 -4.01 3.32
CA PHE A 60 -11.51 -4.71 3.46
C PHE A 60 -11.95 -4.74 4.92
N ARG A 61 -13.26 -4.73 5.10
CA ARG A 61 -13.91 -4.92 6.40
C ARG A 61 -14.44 -6.34 6.47
N VAL A 62 -14.03 -7.07 7.49
CA VAL A 62 -14.60 -8.38 7.81
C VAL A 62 -15.77 -8.18 8.77
N ILE A 63 -16.94 -8.71 8.41
CA ILE A 63 -18.07 -8.84 9.33
C ILE A 63 -18.30 -10.32 9.56
N ILE A 64 -18.29 -10.71 10.83
CA ILE A 64 -18.64 -12.07 11.26
C ILE A 64 -20.12 -12.05 11.64
N LEU A 65 -20.96 -12.71 10.85
CA LEU A 65 -22.38 -12.90 11.17
C LEU A 65 -22.52 -13.94 12.29
N PRO A 66 -23.60 -13.86 13.10
CA PRO A 66 -23.86 -14.79 14.20
C PRO A 66 -23.99 -16.26 13.75
N ASP A 67 -24.16 -16.49 12.46
CA ASP A 67 -24.22 -17.82 11.80
C ASP A 67 -22.83 -18.37 11.39
N ASN A 68 -21.74 -17.82 11.94
CA ASN A 68 -20.36 -18.15 11.59
C ASN A 68 -20.00 -17.89 10.11
N ARG A 69 -20.79 -17.07 9.42
CA ARG A 69 -20.54 -16.64 8.04
C ARG A 69 -19.67 -15.39 8.04
N ILE A 70 -18.60 -15.42 7.24
CA ILE A 70 -17.64 -14.33 7.11
C ILE A 70 -17.98 -13.56 5.84
N VAL A 71 -18.31 -12.28 5.96
CA VAL A 71 -18.59 -11.40 4.82
C VAL A 71 -17.48 -10.36 4.71
N TYR A 72 -16.81 -10.35 3.56
CA TYR A 72 -15.78 -9.37 3.21
C TYR A 72 -16.45 -8.21 2.48
N ILE A 73 -16.45 -7.02 3.09
CA ILE A 73 -16.88 -5.79 2.43
C ILE A 73 -15.63 -5.04 2.03
N TYR A 74 -15.37 -4.97 0.73
CA TYR A 74 -14.26 -4.17 0.19
C TYR A 74 -14.66 -2.69 0.24
N LEU A 75 -14.02 -1.92 1.12
CA LEU A 75 -14.22 -0.47 1.25
C LEU A 75 -13.07 0.34 0.62
N GLY A 76 -12.06 -0.34 0.08
CA GLY A 76 -10.90 0.28 -0.57
C GLY A 76 -11.20 0.91 -1.93
N HIS A 77 -10.25 1.73 -2.39
CA HIS A 77 -10.31 2.38 -3.71
C HIS A 77 -10.31 1.39 -4.89
N CYS A 78 -10.07 0.09 -4.66
CA CYS A 78 -10.19 -0.96 -5.67
C CYS A 78 -11.58 -0.99 -6.32
N SER A 79 -12.64 -0.71 -5.54
CA SER A 79 -14.02 -0.76 -6.03
C SER A 79 -14.29 0.36 -7.04
N SER A 80 -13.60 1.49 -6.90
CA SER A 80 -13.75 2.66 -7.77
C SER A 80 -12.85 2.64 -9.00
N ILE A 81 -11.65 2.05 -8.92
CA ILE A 81 -10.65 2.12 -10.01
C ILE A 81 -10.78 0.94 -11.00
N GLY A 82 -11.18 -0.24 -10.54
CA GLY A 82 -11.19 -1.44 -11.39
C GLY A 82 -12.28 -2.48 -11.08
N GLY A 83 -13.23 -2.14 -10.21
CA GLY A 83 -14.29 -3.05 -9.77
C GLY A 83 -13.77 -4.23 -8.94
N ALA A 84 -14.62 -5.25 -8.77
CA ALA A 84 -14.33 -6.41 -7.90
C ALA A 84 -13.08 -7.21 -8.33
N SER A 85 -12.74 -7.23 -9.62
CA SER A 85 -11.60 -8.01 -10.13
C SER A 85 -10.25 -7.55 -9.58
N PHE A 86 -10.02 -6.24 -9.45
CA PHE A 86 -8.77 -5.72 -8.87
C PHE A 86 -8.64 -6.01 -7.38
N CYS A 87 -9.77 -6.04 -6.67
CA CYS A 87 -9.77 -6.43 -5.26
C CYS A 87 -9.50 -7.92 -5.04
N ILE A 88 -10.05 -8.78 -5.92
CA ILE A 88 -9.78 -10.23 -5.89
C ILE A 88 -8.32 -10.51 -6.21
N PHE A 89 -7.73 -9.80 -7.18
CA PHE A 89 -6.33 -9.96 -7.54
C PHE A 89 -5.38 -9.62 -6.37
N GLY A 90 -5.69 -8.54 -5.65
CA GLY A 90 -4.96 -8.17 -4.43
C GLY A 90 -5.11 -9.19 -3.29
N HIS A 91 -6.28 -9.81 -3.12
CA HIS A 91 -6.46 -10.89 -2.13
C HIS A 91 -5.70 -12.18 -2.51
N SER A 92 -5.36 -12.39 -3.78
CA SER A 92 -4.65 -13.58 -4.26
C SER A 92 -3.12 -13.47 -4.20
N ILE A 93 -2.58 -12.31 -3.83
CA ILE A 93 -1.15 -12.05 -3.60
C ILE A 93 -0.86 -12.21 -2.10
#